data_AF-A0A5B9DNC0-F1
#
_entry.id   AF-A0A5B9DNC0-F1
#
_cell.length_a   1.000
_cell.length_b   1.000
_cell.length_c   1.000
_cell.angle_alpha   90.00
_cell.angle_beta   90.00
_cell.angle_gamma   90.00
#
_symmetry.space_group_name_H-M   'P 1'
#
loop_
_entity.id
_entity.type
_entity.pdbx_description
1 polymer ?
#
loop_
_entity_poly.entity_id
_entity_poly.type
_entity_poly.pdbx_seq_one_letter_code
_entity_poly.pdbx_strand_id
1 'polypeptide(L)'
;MALQNTNSMSSADQFVPLFDWRPDLARFEREVEIASRAGVGDALTLGEMQCSLDLIDAELLALRSEDHRSDSRQTKIQEWLSMRGRLARLISKMEPLVHD
;
A
#
# COMPACT_ATOMS: atom_id res chain seq x y z
N MET A 1 -3.85 50.54 6.86
CA MET A 1 -4.63 49.55 6.07
C MET A 1 -3.70 48.39 5.74
N ALA A 2 -3.83 47.27 6.44
CA ALA A 2 -3.04 46.07 6.19
C ALA A 2 -3.78 45.21 5.16
N LEU A 3 -3.14 44.97 4.01
CA LEU A 3 -3.62 44.03 2.99
C LEU A 3 -3.46 42.61 3.55
N GLN A 4 -4.57 42.00 3.93
CA GLN A 4 -4.63 40.58 4.25
C GLN A 4 -4.44 39.80 2.94
N ASN A 5 -3.28 39.15 2.82
CA ASN A 5 -2.99 38.21 1.76
C ASN A 5 -3.80 36.94 2.03
N THR A 6 -4.95 36.79 1.39
CA THR A 6 -5.74 35.56 1.45
C THR A 6 -5.05 34.51 0.60
N ASN A 7 -4.21 33.69 1.23
CA ASN A 7 -3.71 32.44 0.65
C ASN A 7 -4.91 31.57 0.29
N SER A 8 -5.35 31.65 -0.97
CA SER A 8 -6.25 30.67 -1.56
C SER A 8 -5.44 29.40 -1.80
N MET A 9 -5.41 28.50 -0.81
CA MET A 9 -5.05 27.11 -1.08
C MET A 9 -6.15 26.53 -1.97
N SER A 10 -5.85 26.42 -3.26
CA SER A 10 -6.70 25.73 -4.24
C SER A 10 -6.89 24.28 -3.77
N SER A 11 -8.14 23.90 -3.45
CA SER A 11 -8.50 22.53 -3.06
C SER A 11 -8.28 21.50 -4.17
N ALA A 12 -7.86 21.92 -5.37
CA ALA A 12 -7.67 21.05 -6.53
C ALA A 12 -6.41 20.18 -6.47
N ASP A 13 -5.45 20.47 -5.58
CA ASP A 13 -4.19 19.70 -5.46
C ASP A 13 -4.19 18.64 -4.36
N GLN A 14 -5.31 18.46 -3.65
CA GLN A 14 -5.39 17.53 -2.53
C GLN A 14 -5.81 16.14 -3.02
N PHE A 15 -4.82 15.26 -3.22
CA PHE A 15 -5.07 13.85 -3.51
C PHE A 15 -5.89 13.21 -2.38
N VAL A 16 -7.00 12.57 -2.75
CA VAL A 16 -7.83 11.73 -1.89
C VAL A 16 -7.54 10.26 -2.25
N PRO A 17 -7.05 9.42 -1.33
CA PRO A 17 -6.85 8.00 -1.58
C PRO A 17 -8.13 7.31 -2.07
N LEU A 18 -8.01 6.30 -2.93
CA LEU A 18 -9.17 5.48 -3.34
C LEU A 18 -9.72 4.69 -2.14
N PHE A 19 -8.82 4.29 -1.23
CA PHE A 19 -9.17 3.59 0.02
C PHE A 19 -8.60 4.29 1.25
N ASP A 20 -9.41 4.44 2.31
CA ASP A 20 -8.95 4.84 3.65
C ASP A 20 -8.44 3.62 4.46
N TRP A 21 -7.62 2.81 3.80
CA TRP A 21 -7.12 1.55 4.31
C TRP A 21 -5.61 1.42 4.06
N ARG A 22 -4.92 0.76 4.98
CA ARG A 22 -3.50 0.40 4.85
C ARG A 22 -3.31 -1.04 5.33
N PRO A 23 -2.51 -1.85 4.62
CA PRO A 23 -2.18 -3.19 5.09
C PRO A 23 -1.28 -3.11 6.32
N ASP A 24 -1.54 -3.95 7.32
CA ASP A 24 -0.67 -4.11 8.48
C ASP A 24 0.55 -4.97 8.09
N LEU A 25 1.50 -4.35 7.39
CA LEU A 25 2.73 -5.00 6.95
C LEU A 25 3.56 -5.53 8.11
N ALA A 26 3.49 -4.88 9.29
CA ALA A 26 4.24 -5.33 10.46
C ALA A 26 3.67 -6.63 11.02
N ARG A 27 2.34 -6.81 10.99
CA ARG A 27 1.71 -8.10 11.32
C ARG A 27 2.11 -9.17 10.31
N PHE A 28 2.02 -8.91 9.01
CA PHE A 28 2.41 -9.88 7.99
C PHE A 28 3.89 -10.29 8.10
N GLU A 29 4.79 -9.37 8.41
CA GLU A 29 6.20 -9.68 8.66
C GLU A 29 6.38 -10.65 9.82
N ARG A 30 5.66 -10.44 10.93
CA ARG A 30 5.70 -11.35 12.09
C ARG A 30 5.10 -12.73 11.76
N GLU A 31 3.98 -12.77 11.05
CA GLU A 31 3.32 -14.03 10.69
C GLU A 31 4.19 -14.85 9.73
N VAL A 32 4.82 -14.22 8.74
CA VAL A 32 5.80 -14.88 7.85
C VAL A 32 7.00 -15.39 8.65
N GLU A 33 7.49 -14.65 9.63
CA GLU A 33 8.61 -15.09 10.48
C GLU A 33 8.24 -16.30 11.33
N ILE A 34 7.04 -16.30 11.93
CA ILE A 34 6.51 -17.43 12.69
C ILE A 34 6.35 -18.65 11.79
N ALA A 35 5.71 -18.49 10.62
CA ALA A 35 5.50 -19.56 9.66
C ALA A 35 6.83 -20.14 9.16
N SER A 36 7.81 -19.29 8.83
CA SER A 36 9.13 -19.72 8.38
C SER A 36 9.87 -20.54 9.44
N ARG A 37 9.70 -20.20 10.73
CA ARG A 37 10.30 -20.97 11.83
C ARG A 37 9.57 -22.29 12.09
N ALA A 38 8.26 -22.28 11.97
CA ALA A 38 7.42 -23.45 12.21
C ALA A 38 7.41 -24.43 11.02
N GLY A 39 7.78 -23.97 9.82
CA GLY A 39 7.68 -24.71 8.58
C GLY A 39 6.25 -24.88 8.07
N VAL A 40 5.29 -24.13 8.62
CA VAL A 40 3.87 -24.18 8.25
C VAL A 40 3.29 -22.77 8.24
N GLY A 41 2.60 -22.41 7.17
CA GLY A 41 1.94 -21.13 6.95
C GLY A 41 0.44 -21.20 7.18
N ASP A 42 -0.16 -20.04 7.42
CA ASP A 42 -1.62 -19.90 7.51
C ASP A 42 -2.20 -19.46 6.16
N ALA A 43 -3.15 -20.24 5.65
CA ALA A 43 -3.80 -19.98 4.37
C ALA A 43 -4.65 -18.71 4.39
N LEU A 44 -5.26 -18.38 5.55
CA LEU A 44 -6.06 -17.16 5.68
C LEU A 44 -5.16 -15.92 5.62
N THR A 45 -4.05 -15.90 6.37
CA THR A 45 -3.02 -14.87 6.26
C THR A 45 -2.49 -14.72 4.83
N LEU A 46 -2.24 -15.82 4.10
CA LEU A 46 -1.81 -15.73 2.70
C LEU A 46 -2.87 -15.06 1.82
N GLY A 47 -4.14 -15.44 1.96
CA GLY A 47 -5.25 -14.82 1.24
C GLY A 47 -5.39 -13.33 1.57
N GLU A 48 -5.25 -12.95 2.83
CA GLU A 48 -5.26 -11.54 3.24
C GLU A 48 -4.12 -10.73 2.61
N MET A 49 -2.92 -11.31 2.52
CA MET A 49 -1.79 -10.68 1.85
C MET A 49 -2.05 -10.51 0.35
N GLN A 50 -2.61 -11.51 -0.33
CA GLN A 50 -2.96 -11.44 -1.75
C GLN A 50 -4.02 -10.37 -2.02
N CYS A 51 -5.12 -10.37 -1.28
CA CYS A 51 -6.14 -9.32 -1.35
C CYS A 51 -5.55 -7.92 -1.09
N SER A 52 -4.64 -7.81 -0.13
CA SER A 52 -3.95 -6.56 0.19
C SER A 52 -3.07 -6.08 -0.98
N LEU A 53 -2.45 -6.99 -1.72
CA LEU A 53 -1.64 -6.67 -2.90
C LEU A 53 -2.52 -6.13 -4.04
N ASP A 54 -3.68 -6.75 -4.27
CA ASP A 54 -4.64 -6.30 -5.28
C ASP A 54 -5.15 -4.88 -5.00
N LEU A 55 -5.44 -4.56 -3.73
CA LEU A 55 -5.84 -3.20 -3.32
C LEU A 55 -4.73 -2.17 -3.55
N ILE A 56 -3.46 -2.53 -3.29
CA ILE A 56 -2.32 -1.67 -3.60
C ILE A 56 -2.21 -1.44 -5.12
N ASP A 57 -2.40 -2.48 -5.93
CA ASP A 57 -2.31 -2.37 -7.39
C ASP A 57 -3.46 -1.51 -7.96
N ALA A 58 -4.66 -1.61 -7.38
CA ALA A 58 -5.79 -0.74 -7.72
C ALA A 58 -5.51 0.74 -7.38
N GLU A 59 -4.95 1.03 -6.20
CA GLU A 59 -4.58 2.39 -5.79
C GLU A 59 -3.48 2.98 -6.70
N LEU A 60 -2.46 2.18 -7.04
CA LEU A 60 -1.41 2.58 -7.97
C LEU A 60 -1.96 2.88 -9.37
N LEU A 61 -2.96 2.12 -9.83
CA LEU A 61 -3.63 2.38 -11.09
C LEU A 61 -4.40 3.71 -11.05
N ALA A 62 -5.16 3.95 -9.97
CA ALA A 62 -5.89 5.21 -9.77
C ALA A 62 -4.94 6.42 -9.77
N LEU A 63 -3.86 6.35 -8.99
CA LEU A 63 -2.81 7.37 -8.91
C LEU A 63 -2.17 7.71 -10.27
N ARG A 64 -2.06 6.74 -11.17
CA ARG A 64 -1.46 6.93 -12.51
C ARG A 64 -2.45 7.47 -13.53
N SER A 65 -3.75 7.29 -13.30
CA SER A 65 -4.82 7.68 -14.25
C SER A 65 -5.16 9.17 -14.20
N GLU A 66 -4.74 9.90 -13.17
CA GLU A 66 -4.98 11.33 -13.06
C GLU A 66 -3.98 12.14 -13.90
N ASP A 67 -4.44 13.14 -14.67
CA ASP A 67 -3.62 13.87 -15.65
C ASP A 67 -2.57 14.85 -15.06
N HIS A 68 -2.69 15.23 -13.77
CA HIS A 68 -1.86 16.30 -13.17
C HIS A 68 -0.64 15.79 -12.39
N ARG A 69 0.57 15.88 -12.95
CA ARG A 69 1.80 15.50 -12.25
C ARG A 69 2.14 16.51 -11.15
N SER A 70 1.98 16.12 -9.88
CA SER A 70 2.45 16.87 -8.70
C SER A 70 3.51 16.08 -7.92
N ASP A 71 4.41 16.78 -7.23
CA ASP A 71 5.47 16.15 -6.41
C ASP A 71 4.88 15.27 -5.29
N SER A 72 3.79 15.74 -4.66
CA SER A 72 3.08 15.00 -3.62
C SER A 72 2.51 13.67 -4.12
N ARG A 73 2.01 13.63 -5.36
CA ARG A 73 1.56 12.39 -6.00
C ARG A 73 2.74 11.47 -6.27
N GLN A 74 3.84 11.99 -6.78
CA GLN A 74 5.02 11.18 -7.08
C GLN A 74 5.55 10.51 -5.80
N THR A 75 5.57 11.21 -4.66
CA THR A 75 5.89 10.64 -3.35
C THR A 75 4.93 9.51 -2.98
N LYS A 76 3.62 9.69 -3.13
CA LYS A 76 2.62 8.65 -2.85
C LYS A 76 2.81 7.42 -3.73
N ILE A 77 3.04 7.60 -5.03
CA ILE A 77 3.33 6.48 -5.94
C ILE A 77 4.53 5.68 -5.46
N GLN A 78 5.61 6.34 -5.02
CA GLN A 78 6.79 5.65 -4.50
C GLN A 78 6.50 4.91 -3.19
N GLU A 79 5.68 5.49 -2.31
CA GLU A 79 5.23 4.85 -1.08
C GLU A 79 4.43 3.57 -1.37
N TRP A 80 3.44 3.64 -2.26
CA TRP A 80 2.63 2.49 -2.66
C TRP A 80 3.46 1.42 -3.39
N LEU A 81 4.39 1.81 -4.26
CA LEU A 81 5.33 0.87 -4.89
C LEU A 81 6.23 0.16 -3.87
N SER A 82 6.68 0.88 -2.84
CA SER A 82 7.47 0.30 -1.75
C SER A 82 6.65 -0.72 -0.95
N MET A 83 5.40 -0.39 -0.60
CA MET A 83 4.49 -1.32 0.08
C MET A 83 4.21 -2.55 -0.78
N ARG A 84 3.91 -2.37 -2.07
CA ARG A 84 3.73 -3.45 -3.05
C ARG A 84 4.91 -4.41 -3.05
N GLY A 85 6.12 -3.88 -3.17
CA GLY A 85 7.34 -4.68 -3.21
C GLY A 85 7.62 -5.42 -1.90
N ARG A 86 7.33 -4.80 -0.74
CA ARG A 86 7.42 -5.46 0.56
C ARG A 86 6.44 -6.61 0.67
N LEU A 87 5.17 -6.37 0.36
CA LEU A 87 4.12 -7.36 0.46
C LEU A 87 4.33 -8.54 -0.50
N ALA A 88 4.72 -8.28 -1.75
CA ALA A 88 5.06 -9.33 -2.71
C ALA A 88 6.17 -10.26 -2.19
N ARG A 89 7.20 -9.71 -1.53
CA ARG A 89 8.27 -10.52 -0.90
C ARG A 89 7.77 -11.35 0.27
N LEU A 90 6.76 -10.89 1.01
CA LEU A 90 6.15 -11.65 2.10
C LEU A 90 5.30 -12.79 1.57
N ILE A 91 4.50 -12.53 0.52
CA ILE A 91 3.71 -13.56 -0.17
C ILE A 91 4.62 -14.67 -0.69
N SER A 92 5.70 -14.33 -1.43
CA SER A 92 6.64 -15.34 -1.94
C SER A 92 7.33 -16.17 -0.85
N LYS A 93 7.36 -15.71 0.40
CA LYS A 93 7.87 -16.47 1.54
C LYS A 93 6.79 -17.34 2.19
N MET A 94 5.55 -16.85 2.27
CA MET A 94 4.43 -17.57 2.89
C MET A 94 3.88 -18.67 2.00
N GLU A 95 3.75 -18.40 0.70
CA GLU A 95 3.16 -19.30 -0.30
C GLU A 95 3.70 -20.74 -0.25
N PRO A 96 5.02 -21.01 -0.20
CA PRO A 96 5.53 -22.38 -0.11
C PRO A 96 5.28 -23.07 1.24
N LEU A 97 4.86 -22.33 2.28
CA LEU A 97 4.60 -22.85 3.62
C LEU A 97 3.13 -23.21 3.81
N VAL A 98 2.25 -22.76 2.92
CA VAL A 98 0.84 -23.13 2.90
C VAL A 98 0.70 -24.38 2.03
N HIS A 99 0.25 -25.48 2.63
CA HIS A 99 -0.04 -26.72 1.92
C HIS A 99 -1.53 -26.77 1.56
N ASP A 100 -1.84 -27.16 0.32
CA ASP A 100 -3.20 -27.43 -0.16
C ASP A 100 -3.85 -28.64 0.55
#